data_AF-B4VJC4-F1
#
_entry.id   AF-B4VJC4-F1
#
_cell.length_a   1.000
_cell.length_b   1.000
_cell.length_c   1.000
_cell.angle_alpha   90.00
_cell.angle_beta   90.00
_cell.angle_gamma   90.00
#
_symmetry.space_group_name_H-M   'P 1'
#
loop_
_entity.id
_entity.type
_entity.pdbx_description
1 polymer ?
#
loop_
_entity_poly.entity_id
_entity_poly.type
_entity_poly.pdbx_seq_one_letter_code
_entity_poly.pdbx_strand_id
1 'polypeptide(L)'
;MGPGANIGDTCAIFEATHGTAPKHAGLDRINPGSLILSAVMMLEYMGWQEAADLITRGIGGAISNREVTYDLARMMTPRVESPLKCSEFADAIIKHF
;
A
#
# COMPACT_ATOMS: atom_id res chain seq x y z
N MET A 1 4.43 -2.42 -6.81
CA MET A 1 4.14 -2.28 -5.37
C MET A 1 4.71 -3.52 -4.70
N GLY A 2 5.94 -3.46 -4.19
CA GLY A 2 6.62 -4.63 -3.59
C GLY A 2 6.76 -4.44 -2.08
N PRO A 3 6.24 -5.33 -1.22
CA PRO A 3 6.53 -5.31 0.20
C PRO A 3 7.92 -5.89 0.50
N GLY A 4 8.42 -5.68 1.70
CA GLY A 4 9.75 -6.09 2.13
C GLY A 4 9.81 -6.42 3.62
N ALA A 5 10.56 -7.46 3.95
CA ALA A 5 10.86 -7.86 5.32
C ALA A 5 12.30 -8.38 5.41
N ASN A 6 12.97 -8.05 6.51
CA ASN A 6 14.25 -8.59 6.92
C ASN A 6 14.05 -9.32 8.24
N ILE A 7 14.16 -10.65 8.24
CA ILE A 7 13.85 -11.51 9.39
C ILE A 7 15.14 -12.16 9.87
N GLY A 8 15.46 -12.02 11.16
CA GLY A 8 16.54 -12.73 11.84
C GLY A 8 16.00 -13.55 13.01
N ASP A 9 16.90 -14.21 13.73
CA ASP A 9 16.53 -15.19 14.77
C ASP A 9 15.77 -14.57 15.96
N THR A 10 16.01 -13.29 16.26
CA THR A 10 15.45 -12.62 17.43
C THR A 10 14.60 -11.39 17.09
N CYS A 11 14.58 -10.96 15.84
CA CYS A 11 13.85 -9.76 15.41
C CYS A 11 13.50 -9.78 13.93
N ALA A 12 12.47 -9.03 13.57
CA ALA A 12 12.08 -8.78 12.18
C ALA A 12 11.88 -7.27 11.94
N ILE A 13 12.27 -6.79 10.76
CA ILE A 13 12.07 -5.42 10.29
C ILE A 13 11.28 -5.47 8.99
N PHE A 14 10.15 -4.78 8.95
CA PHE A 14 9.29 -4.66 7.77
C PHE A 14 9.45 -3.27 7.18
N GLU A 15 9.72 -3.18 5.88
CA GLU A 15 10.11 -1.91 5.24
C GLU A 15 9.49 -1.72 3.86
N ALA A 16 9.35 -0.46 3.44
CA ALA A 16 9.05 -0.16 2.05
C ALA A 16 10.28 -0.48 1.18
N THR A 17 10.07 -1.06 0.01
CA THR A 17 11.19 -1.45 -0.89
C THR A 17 11.62 -0.34 -1.85
N HIS A 18 10.81 0.71 -1.98
CA HIS A 18 11.15 1.85 -2.82
C HIS A 18 12.07 2.85 -2.10
N GLY A 19 12.83 3.63 -2.87
CA GLY A 19 13.63 4.73 -2.33
C GLY A 19 12.80 5.92 -1.84
N THR A 20 13.47 6.96 -1.36
CA THR A 20 12.86 8.15 -0.71
C THR A 20 12.15 9.11 -1.67
N ALA A 21 12.41 9.02 -2.97
CA ALA A 21 11.87 9.90 -4.02
C ALA A 21 11.77 11.39 -3.60
N PRO A 22 12.89 12.10 -3.30
CA PRO A 22 12.88 13.41 -2.63
C PRO A 22 12.03 14.48 -3.32
N LYS A 23 11.95 14.45 -4.66
CA LYS A 23 11.10 15.34 -5.47
C LYS A 23 9.59 15.22 -5.19
N HIS A 24 9.17 14.21 -4.44
CA HIS A 24 7.78 13.94 -4.08
C HIS A 24 7.53 14.01 -2.57
N ALA A 25 8.56 14.30 -1.77
CA ALA A 25 8.42 14.45 -0.33
C ALA A 25 7.45 15.59 0.01
N GLY A 26 6.51 15.34 0.93
CA GLY A 26 5.52 16.32 1.37
C GLY A 26 4.41 16.65 0.37
N LEU A 27 4.36 16.01 -0.81
CA LEU A 27 3.37 16.31 -1.85
C LEU A 27 2.08 15.47 -1.77
N ASP A 28 1.97 14.55 -0.81
CA ASP A 28 0.81 13.66 -0.64
C ASP A 28 0.43 12.92 -1.95
N ARG A 29 1.43 12.40 -2.66
CA ARG A 29 1.24 11.93 -4.06
C ARG A 29 1.60 10.46 -4.30
N ILE A 30 2.58 9.93 -3.57
CA ILE A 30 3.16 8.61 -3.86
C ILE A 30 2.28 7.52 -3.29
N ASN A 31 2.26 6.37 -3.96
CA ASN A 31 1.58 5.18 -3.50
C ASN A 31 2.16 4.65 -2.16
N PRO A 32 1.38 4.62 -1.06
CA PRO A 32 1.81 4.07 0.22
C PRO A 32 1.84 2.54 0.26
N GLY A 33 1.34 1.86 -0.79
CA GLY A 33 1.03 0.44 -0.74
C GLY A 33 2.22 -0.50 -0.56
N SER A 34 3.46 -0.08 -0.85
CA SER A 34 4.65 -0.88 -0.49
C SER A 34 4.75 -1.05 1.03
N LEU A 35 4.69 0.05 1.79
CA LEU A 35 4.79 0.01 3.25
C LEU A 35 3.56 -0.65 3.88
N ILE A 36 2.36 -0.40 3.34
CA ILE A 36 1.13 -1.03 3.85
C ILE A 36 1.19 -2.55 3.68
N LEU A 37 1.64 -3.05 2.52
CA LEU A 37 1.80 -4.49 2.31
C LEU A 37 2.95 -5.08 3.16
N SER A 38 4.00 -4.32 3.46
CA SER A 38 5.01 -4.75 4.45
C SER A 38 4.42 -4.83 5.86
N ALA A 39 3.47 -3.96 6.21
CA ALA A 39 2.72 -4.06 7.45
C ALA A 39 1.75 -5.27 7.45
N VAL A 40 1.21 -5.68 6.30
CA VAL A 40 0.48 -6.96 6.18
C VAL A 40 1.39 -8.12 6.54
N MET A 41 2.60 -8.20 5.96
CA MET A 41 3.58 -9.23 6.33
C MET A 41 3.93 -9.19 7.84
N MET A 42 3.99 -8.00 8.44
CA MET A 42 4.23 -7.84 9.87
C MET A 42 3.09 -8.42 10.71
N LEU A 43 1.85 -8.14 10.34
CA LEU A 43 0.66 -8.66 11.03
C LEU A 43 0.58 -10.18 10.93
N GLU A 44 0.85 -10.74 9.74
CA GLU A 44 0.96 -12.20 9.53
C GLU A 44 2.06 -12.80 10.43
N TYR A 45 3.22 -12.16 10.49
CA TYR A 45 4.33 -12.59 11.35
C TYR A 45 3.97 -12.56 12.86
N MET A 46 3.13 -11.60 13.28
CA MET A 46 2.61 -11.49 14.65
C MET A 46 1.46 -12.47 14.94
N GLY A 47 0.99 -13.23 13.94
CA GLY A 47 -0.17 -14.12 14.06
C GLY A 47 -1.52 -13.40 14.03
N TRP A 48 -1.57 -12.14 13.58
CA TRP A 48 -2.78 -11.32 13.51
C TRP A 48 -3.41 -11.42 12.11
N GLN A 49 -3.81 -12.64 11.74
CA GLN A 49 -4.27 -12.93 10.38
C GLN A 49 -5.53 -12.15 10.01
N GLU A 50 -6.48 -11.96 10.93
CA GLU A 50 -7.73 -11.26 10.65
C GLU A 50 -7.48 -9.80 10.24
N ALA A 51 -6.48 -9.15 10.84
CA ALA A 51 -6.08 -7.78 10.50
C ALA A 51 -5.34 -7.73 9.15
N ALA A 52 -4.46 -8.70 8.89
CA ALA A 52 -3.76 -8.84 7.61
C ALA A 52 -4.74 -9.03 6.44
N ASP A 53 -5.74 -9.90 6.62
CA ASP A 53 -6.77 -10.19 5.63
C ASP A 53 -7.67 -8.97 5.38
N LEU A 54 -7.98 -8.19 6.41
CA LEU A 54 -8.77 -6.97 6.30
C LEU A 54 -8.07 -5.94 5.40
N ILE A 55 -6.78 -5.69 5.64
CA ILE A 55 -5.99 -4.75 4.83
C ILE A 55 -5.83 -5.27 3.40
N THR A 56 -5.56 -6.56 3.24
CA THR A 56 -5.42 -7.19 1.91
C THR A 56 -6.70 -7.07 1.10
N ARG A 57 -7.88 -7.29 1.71
CA ARG A 57 -9.19 -7.03 1.09
C ARG A 57 -9.37 -5.56 0.75
N GLY A 58 -9.05 -4.65 1.67
CA GLY A 58 -9.16 -3.21 1.45
C GLY A 58 -8.35 -2.72 0.24
N ILE A 59 -7.09 -3.16 0.13
CA ILE A 59 -6.22 -2.86 -1.03
C ILE A 59 -6.82 -3.44 -2.32
N GLY A 60 -7.24 -4.71 -2.29
CA GLY A 60 -7.87 -5.35 -3.44
C GLY A 60 -9.13 -4.62 -3.90
N GLY A 61 -9.96 -4.19 -2.95
CA GLY A 61 -11.19 -3.42 -3.18
C GLY A 61 -10.90 -2.05 -3.80
N ALA A 62 -9.98 -1.27 -3.24
CA ALA A 62 -9.61 0.05 -3.76
C ALA A 62 -9.07 -0.05 -5.20
N ILE A 63 -8.14 -0.98 -5.46
CA ILE A 63 -7.57 -1.19 -6.79
C ILE A 63 -8.63 -1.66 -7.79
N SER A 64 -9.49 -2.60 -7.41
CA SER A 64 -10.56 -3.13 -8.29
C SER A 64 -11.59 -2.05 -8.64
N ASN A 65 -11.87 -1.13 -7.72
CA ASN A 65 -12.74 0.03 -7.94
C ASN A 65 -12.02 1.20 -8.65
N ARG A 66 -10.76 1.02 -9.07
CA ARG A 66 -9.94 2.02 -9.76
C ARG A 66 -9.72 3.30 -8.93
N GLU A 67 -9.87 3.20 -7.61
CA GLU A 67 -9.54 4.23 -6.62
C GLU A 67 -8.04 4.09 -6.30
N VAL A 68 -7.17 4.66 -7.15
CA VAL A 68 -5.71 4.42 -7.08
C VAL A 68 -4.88 5.70 -7.25
N THR A 69 -3.64 5.64 -6.79
CA THR A 69 -2.62 6.70 -6.97
C THR A 69 -2.09 6.78 -8.40
N TYR A 70 -1.41 7.90 -8.71
CA TYR A 70 -1.04 8.26 -10.09
C TYR A 70 -0.17 7.22 -10.83
N ASP A 71 0.68 6.50 -10.11
CA ASP A 71 1.60 5.48 -10.64
C ASP A 71 0.85 4.25 -11.15
N LEU A 72 -0.24 3.85 -10.48
CA LEU A 72 -1.13 2.77 -10.92
C LEU A 72 -2.12 3.27 -11.97
N ALA A 73 -2.70 4.46 -11.77
CA ALA A 73 -3.67 5.07 -12.67
C ALA A 73 -3.20 5.15 -14.13
N ARG A 74 -1.91 5.48 -14.34
CA ARG A 74 -1.30 5.56 -15.67
C ARG A 74 -1.07 4.21 -16.36
N MET A 75 -1.15 3.10 -15.62
CA MET A 75 -0.98 1.74 -16.14
C MET A 75 -2.32 1.04 -16.43
N MET A 76 -3.44 1.60 -15.97
CA MET A 76 -4.79 1.04 -16.18
C MET A 76 -5.34 1.35 -17.58
N THR A 77 -6.23 0.48 -18.08
CA THR A 77 -6.98 0.67 -19.33
C THR A 77 -8.49 0.54 -19.07
N PRO A 78 -9.31 1.57 -19.35
CA PRO A 78 -8.88 2.93 -19.71
C PRO A 78 -8.04 3.57 -18.59
N ARG A 79 -7.32 4.64 -18.90
CA ARG A 79 -6.57 5.39 -17.88
C ARG A 79 -7.53 5.96 -16.84
N VAL A 80 -7.11 6.04 -15.59
CA VAL A 80 -7.83 6.80 -14.55
C VAL A 80 -7.39 8.25 -14.65
N GLU A 81 -8.30 9.15 -15.03
CA GLU A 81 -8.00 10.58 -15.26
C GLU A 81 -7.78 11.35 -13.96
N SER A 82 -8.48 10.97 -12.88
CA SER A 82 -8.40 11.60 -11.56
C SER A 82 -7.82 10.64 -10.52
N PRO A 83 -6.47 10.45 -10.48
CA PRO A 83 -5.85 9.61 -9.47
C PRO A 83 -5.96 10.22 -8.07
N LEU A 84 -6.04 9.37 -7.07
CA LEU A 84 -6.05 9.75 -5.66
C LEU A 84 -4.68 10.23 -5.18
N LYS A 85 -4.68 11.02 -4.12
CA LYS A 85 -3.52 11.32 -3.28
C LYS A 85 -3.07 10.11 -2.46
N CYS A 86 -1.92 10.21 -1.81
CA CYS A 86 -1.40 9.18 -0.91
C CYS A 86 -2.38 8.94 0.26
N SER A 87 -2.81 10.01 0.93
CA SER A 87 -3.81 9.98 2.01
C SER A 87 -5.16 9.42 1.54
N GLU A 88 -5.69 9.95 0.44
CA GLU A 88 -6.97 9.53 -0.14
C GLU A 88 -6.98 8.05 -0.56
N PHE A 89 -5.85 7.49 -1.00
CA PHE A 89 -5.75 6.06 -1.27
C PHE A 89 -5.79 5.22 0.01
N ALA A 90 -5.23 5.70 1.12
CA ALA A 90 -5.38 5.04 2.41
C ALA A 90 -6.83 5.06 2.89
N ASP A 91 -7.54 6.18 2.73
CA ASP A 91 -8.98 6.27 3.03
C ASP A 91 -9.80 5.32 2.15
N ALA A 92 -9.46 5.21 0.86
CA ALA A 92 -10.09 4.26 -0.04
C ALA A 92 -9.87 2.81 0.42
N ILE A 93 -8.66 2.44 0.85
CA ILE A 93 -8.38 1.10 1.42
C ILE A 93 -9.28 0.82 2.63
N ILE A 94 -9.40 1.78 3.56
CA ILE A 94 -10.23 1.65 4.78
C ILE A 94 -11.71 1.49 4.43
N LYS A 95 -12.20 2.20 3.41
CA LYS A 95 -13.58 2.10 2.91
C LYS A 95 -13.94 0.68 2.43
N HIS A 96 -12.96 -0.13 2.02
CA HIS A 96 -13.15 -1.49 1.49
C HIS A 96 -12.77 -2.63 2.47
N PHE A 97 -12.70 -2.33 3.77
CA PHE A 97 -12.55 -3.34 4.83
C PHE A 97 -13.75 -4.31 4.90
#